data_AF-A0A512DRC3-F1
#
_entry.id   AF-A0A512DRC3-F1
#
_cell.length_a   1.000
_cell.length_b   1.000
_cell.length_c   1.000
_cell.angle_alpha   90.00
_cell.angle_beta   90.00
_cell.angle_gamma   90.00
#
_symmetry.space_group_name_H-M   'P 1'
#
loop_
_entity.id
_entity.type
_entity.pdbx_description
1 polymer ?
#
loop_
_entity_poly.entity_id
_entity_poly.type
_entity_poly.pdbx_seq_one_letter_code
_entity_poly.pdbx_strand_id
1 'polypeptide(L)' 'MAGMEEAATTNITFNDFLKVDIRVGTIVAAEPYPEARRPAYKLQVDFGPQIGLRRTSGRLPATIHRRL' A
#
# COMPACT_ATOMS: atom_id res chain seq x y z
N MET A 1 21.55 -7.15 -27.16
CA MET A 1 21.85 -7.40 -25.74
C MET A 1 21.37 -6.21 -24.95
N ALA A 2 20.13 -6.27 -24.44
CA ALA A 2 19.51 -5.15 -23.72
C ALA A 2 20.12 -5.05 -22.32
N GLY A 3 20.56 -3.84 -21.97
CA GLY A 3 21.16 -3.53 -20.67
C GLY A 3 20.20 -3.85 -19.54
N MET A 4 20.68 -4.68 -18.61
CA MET A 4 20.07 -4.79 -17.29
C MET A 4 20.36 -3.48 -16.56
N GLU A 5 19.34 -2.66 -16.41
CA GLU A 5 19.37 -1.46 -15.59
C GLU A 5 19.50 -1.90 -14.13
N GLU A 6 20.73 -1.87 -13.62
CA GLU A 6 21.06 -2.13 -12.23
C GLU A 6 20.39 -1.04 -11.40
N ALA A 7 19.29 -1.39 -10.72
CA ALA A 7 18.59 -0.49 -9.83
C ALA A 7 19.56 -0.06 -8.72
N ALA A 8 20.09 1.16 -8.82
CA ALA A 8 20.95 1.75 -7.81
C ALA A 8 20.21 1.77 -6.47
N THR A 9 20.59 0.88 -5.55
CA THR A 9 20.11 0.91 -4.17
C THR A 9 20.83 2.02 -3.44
N THR A 10 20.32 3.25 -3.57
CA THR A 10 20.79 4.38 -2.77
C THR A 10 20.48 4.09 -1.30
N ASN A 11 21.52 3.85 -0.50
CA ASN A 11 21.36 3.64 0.93
C ASN A 11 20.82 4.92 1.59
N ILE A 12 19.76 4.78 2.38
CA ILE A 12 19.20 5.87 3.20
C ILE A 12 19.78 5.81 4.61
N THR A 13 19.83 6.94 5.31
CA THR A 13 20.27 6.96 6.70
C THR A 13 19.18 6.42 7.63
N PHE A 14 19.57 5.92 8.81
CA PHE A 14 18.59 5.46 9.81
C PHE A 14 17.63 6.57 10.26
N ASN A 15 18.13 7.81 10.35
CA ASN A 15 17.28 8.96 10.68
C ASN A 15 16.21 9.24 9.62
N ASP A 16 16.47 8.94 8.35
CA ASP A 16 15.47 9.09 7.30
C ASP A 16 14.40 8.00 7.39
N PHE A 17 14.77 6.78 7.82
CA PHE A 17 13.81 5.73 8.12
C PHE A 17 12.88 6.11 9.28
N LEU A 18 13.40 6.71 10.35
CA LEU A 18 12.59 7.14 11.51
C LEU A 18 11.56 8.25 11.19
N LYS A 19 11.75 8.99 10.10
CA LYS A 19 10.76 10.00 9.64
C LYS A 19 9.52 9.37 9.00
N VAL A 20 9.58 8.09 8.61
CA VAL A 20 8.48 7.40 7.94
C VAL A 20 7.55 6.79 8.98
N ASP A 21 6.30 7.27 9.02
CA ASP A 21 5.26 6.73 9.90
C ASP A 21 4.56 5.54 9.23
N ILE A 22 5.04 4.33 9.49
CA ILE A 22 4.46 3.08 9.00
C ILE A 22 3.52 2.52 10.06
N ARG A 23 2.25 2.34 9.70
CA ARG A 23 1.23 1.81 10.62
C ARG A 23 0.45 0.66 10.02
N VAL A 24 -0.07 -0.17 10.92
CA VAL A 24 -0.97 -1.28 10.59
C VAL A 24 -2.39 -0.85 10.93
N GLY A 25 -3.32 -1.15 10.02
CA GLY A 25 -4.75 -0.89 10.19
C GLY A 25 -5.59 -2.01 9.60
N THR A 26 -6.87 -2.04 9.98
CA THR A 26 -7.83 -3.05 9.50
C THR A 26 -8.66 -2.48 8.37
N ILE A 27 -8.75 -3.17 7.24
CA ILE A 27 -9.65 -2.78 6.15
C ILE A 27 -11.09 -3.01 6.61
N VAL A 28 -11.89 -1.95 6.71
CA VAL A 28 -13.30 -2.02 7.10
C VAL A 28 -14.25 -2.00 5.90
N ALA A 29 -13.81 -1.46 4.76
CA ALA A 29 -14.58 -1.48 3.52
C ALA A 29 -13.65 -1.52 2.30
N ALA A 30 -14.10 -2.22 1.25
CA ALA A 30 -13.41 -2.31 -0.03
C ALA A 30 -14.43 -2.21 -1.17
N GLU A 31 -14.30 -1.18 -2.00
CA GLU A 31 -15.18 -0.94 -3.14
C GLU A 31 -14.40 -1.04 -4.45
N PRO A 32 -14.96 -1.63 -5.52
CA PRO A 32 -14.34 -1.57 -6.84
C PRO A 32 -14.14 -0.13 -7.29
N TYR A 33 -13.00 0.18 -7.90
CA TYR A 33 -12.73 1.49 -8.49
C TYR A 33 -12.71 1.41 -10.03
N PRO A 34 -13.88 1.38 -10.69
CA PRO A 34 -13.96 1.19 -12.14
C PRO A 34 -13.38 2.35 -12.95
N GLU A 35 -13.35 3.56 -12.39
CA GLU A 35 -12.77 4.75 -13.03
C GLU A 35 -11.23 4.80 -12.96
N ALA A 36 -10.61 3.88 -12.24
CA ALA A 36 -9.15 3.84 -12.18
C ALA A 36 -8.59 3.33 -13.52
N ARG A 37 -7.53 3.99 -14.01
CA ARG A 37 -6.81 3.59 -15.24
C ARG A 37 -6.31 2.13 -15.20
N ARG A 38 -6.20 1.55 -14.01
CA ARG A 38 -5.82 0.14 -13.77
C ARG A 38 -6.76 -0.45 -12.71
N PRO A 39 -7.02 -1.77 -12.72
CA PRO A 39 -7.87 -2.42 -11.72
C PRO A 39 -7.38 -2.08 -10.30
N ALA A 40 -8.24 -1.38 -9.56
CA ALA A 40 -7.95 -0.92 -8.21
C ALA A 40 -9.21 -0.98 -7.36
N TYR A 41 -9.01 -0.98 -6.04
CA TYR A 41 -10.09 -0.91 -5.06
C TYR A 41 -9.91 0.36 -4.24
N LYS A 42 -11.03 1.03 -3.92
CA LYS A 42 -11.07 2.05 -2.87
C LYS A 42 -11.18 1.32 -1.55
N LEU A 43 -10.18 1.45 -0.70
CA LEU A 43 -10.15 0.82 0.61
C LEU A 43 -10.37 1.88 1.69
N GLN A 44 -11.18 1.53 2.67
CA GLN A 44 -11.26 2.25 3.94
C GLN A 44 -10.54 1.41 4.98
N VAL A 45 -9.51 1.99 5.58
CA VAL A 45 -8.69 1.35 6.61
C VAL A 45 -8.87 2.10 7.91
N ASP A 46 -9.23 1.37 8.95
CA ASP A 46 -9.24 1.87 10.32
C ASP A 46 -7.87 1.65 10.95
N PHE A 47 -7.21 2.75 11.33
CA PHE A 47 -5.92 2.75 12.03
C PHE A 47 -6.06 2.88 13.56
N GLY A 48 -7.28 2.71 14.08
CA GLY A 48 -7.60 2.81 15.51
C GLY A 48 -7.83 4.24 15.97
N PRO A 49 -8.13 4.44 17.26
CA PRO A 49 -8.67 5.70 17.79
C PRO A 49 -7.73 6.90 17.69
N GLN A 50 -6.43 6.69 17.54
CA GLN A 50 -5.45 7.78 17.43
C GLN A 50 -5.40 8.44 16.04
N ILE A 51 -5.79 7.72 14.97
CA ILE A 51 -5.78 8.25 13.59
C ILE A 51 -7.17 8.23 12.96
N GLY A 52 -7.97 7.25 13.34
CA GLY A 52 -9.28 6.97 12.79
C GLY A 52 -9.24 6.38 11.38
N LEU A 53 -10.32 6.61 10.66
CA LEU A 53 -10.55 6.06 9.33
C LEU A 53 -9.77 6.81 8.25
N ARG A 54 -9.05 6.08 7.42
CA ARG A 54 -8.33 6.63 6.27
C ARG A 54 -8.74 5.93 4.99
N ARG A 55 -8.89 6.74 3.93
CA ARG A 55 -9.15 6.26 2.58
C ARG A 55 -7.83 6.08 1.87
N THR A 56 -7.61 4.90 1.33
CA THR A 56 -6.44 4.61 0.50
C THR A 56 -6.90 3.91 -0.78
N SER A 57 -6.29 4.26 -1.91
CA SER A 57 -6.43 3.54 -3.16
C SER A 57 -5.16 2.75 -3.38
N GLY A 58 -5.27 1.42 -3.30
CA GLY A 58 -4.15 0.51 -3.44
C GLY A 58 -4.35 -0.40 -4.64
N ARG A 59 -3.25 -0.72 -5.34
CA ARG A 59 -3.23 -1.86 -6.26
C ARG A 59 -2.91 -3.11 -5.44
N LEU A 60 -3.94 -3.91 -5.16
CA LEU A 60 -3.75 -5.26 -4.66
C LEU A 60 -3.50 -6.19 -5.86
N PRO A 61 -2.46 -7.05 -5.86
CA PRO A 61 -2.42 -8.16 -6.81
C PRO A 61 -3.65 -9.04 -6.56
N ALA A 62 -4.28 -9.54 -7.62
CA ALA A 62 -5.61 -10.17 -7.62
C ALA A 62 -5.76 -11.47 -6.79
N THR A 63 -4.81 -11.80 -5.92
CA THR A 63 -4.71 -13.12 -5.30
C THR A 63 -4.50 -13.00 -3.80
N ILE A 64 -5.60 -12.89 -3.04
CA ILE A 64 -5.62 -13.24 -1.62
C ILE A 64 -5.90 -14.74 -1.56
N HIS A 65 -4.85 -15.57 -1.38
CA HIS A 65 -5.04 -16.96 -1.01
C HIS A 65 -5.49 -17.02 0.45
N ARG A 66 -6.81 -16.93 0.68
CA ARG A 66 -7.40 -17.30 1.95
C ARG A 66 -7.40 -18.83 2.02
N ARG A 67 -6.30 -19.42 2.50
CA ARG A 67 -6.35 -20.80 3.03
C ARG A 67 -7.00 -20.71 4.40
N LEU A 68 -8.22 -21.25 4.50
CA LEU A 68 -8.77 -21.74 5.76
C LEU A 68 -8.08 -23.06 6.13
#